data_AF-A0A924UJF3-F1
#
_entry.id   AF-A0A924UJF3-F1
#
_cell.length_a   1.000
_cell.length_b   1.000
_cell.length_c   1.000
_cell.angle_alpha   90.00
_cell.angle_beta   90.00
_cell.angle_gamma   90.00
#
_symmetry.space_group_name_H-M   'P 1'
#
loop_
_entity.id
_entity.type
_entity.pdbx_description
1 polymer ?
#
loop_
_entity_poly.entity_id
_entity_poly.type
_entity_poly.pdbx_seq_one_letter_code
_entity_poly.pdbx_strand_id
1 'polypeptide(L)' 'MNFFQTLRPTAAANDFENLANSLIEFGLQPYDWVLIDSSNNQFTIQNIDEPSFCFVGDTIFKNGRKKWNSIQLYSL' A
#
# COMPACT_ATOMS: atom_id res chain seq x y z
N MET A 1 11.62 12.90 -13.85
CA MET A 1 12.31 12.52 -12.59
C MET A 1 11.30 11.71 -11.81
N ASN A 2 11.53 10.43 -11.58
CA ASN A 2 10.58 9.59 -10.83
C ASN A 2 10.87 9.77 -9.34
N PHE A 3 9.91 10.38 -8.63
CA PHE A 3 9.96 10.53 -7.17
C PHE A 3 9.49 9.21 -6.56
N PHE A 4 10.39 8.48 -5.92
CA PHE A 4 10.03 7.29 -5.15
C PHE A 4 9.98 7.68 -3.66
N GLN A 5 8.78 7.87 -3.13
CA GLN A 5 8.59 7.96 -1.69
C GLN A 5 8.23 6.57 -1.17
N THR A 6 9.15 5.97 -0.44
CA THR A 6 8.90 4.72 0.28
C THR A 6 8.21 5.04 1.59
N LEU A 7 6.96 4.62 1.74
CA LEU A 7 6.29 4.66 3.02
C LEU A 7 6.86 3.52 3.86
N ARG A 8 7.49 3.86 4.99
CA ARG A 8 7.81 2.86 6.02
C ARG A 8 6.56 2.70 6.87
N PRO A 9 5.86 1.55 6.79
CA PRO A 9 4.69 1.34 7.62
C PRO A 9 5.11 1.47 9.09
N THR A 10 4.33 2.19 9.90
CA THR A 10 4.51 2.17 11.35
C THR A 10 4.29 0.74 11.87
N ALA A 11 4.70 0.43 13.10
CA ALA A 11 4.54 -0.92 13.66
C ALA A 11 3.09 -1.43 13.61
N ALA A 12 2.11 -0.53 13.69
CA ALA A 12 0.68 -0.83 13.52
C ALA A 12 0.31 -1.13 12.06
N ALA A 13 0.88 -0.41 11.10
CA ALA A 13 0.64 -0.52 9.67
C ALA A 13 1.30 -1.74 9.00
N ASN A 14 2.17 -2.46 9.71
CA ASN A 14 2.77 -3.71 9.23
C ASN A 14 1.75 -4.85 9.13
N ASP A 15 0.67 -4.79 9.91
CA ASP A 15 -0.42 -5.75 9.76
C ASP A 15 -1.26 -5.34 8.56
N PHE A 16 -1.52 -6.31 7.67
CA PHE A 16 -2.20 -6.10 6.40
C PHE A 16 -3.55 -5.36 6.58
N GLU A 17 -4.26 -5.67 7.67
CA GLU A 17 -5.56 -5.13 8.04
C GLU A 17 -5.53 -3.67 8.53
N ASN A 18 -4.38 -3.17 9.00
CA ASN A 18 -4.25 -1.83 9.58
C ASN A 18 -3.76 -0.77 8.59
N LEU A 19 -3.51 -1.16 7.34
CA LEU A 19 -3.02 -0.28 6.27
C LEU A 19 -3.93 0.94 6.05
N ALA A 20 -5.24 0.74 6.13
CA ALA A 20 -6.23 1.79 5.87
C ALA A 20 -6.00 3.04 6.73
N ASN A 21 -5.65 2.86 8.01
CA ASN A 21 -5.41 3.99 8.92
C ASN A 21 -4.16 4.79 8.54
N SER A 22 -3.12 4.12 8.04
CA SER A 22 -1.89 4.81 7.61
C SER A 22 -2.06 5.51 6.27
N LEU A 23 -2.90 5.00 5.39
CA LEU A 23 -3.20 5.65 4.11
C LEU A 23 -3.99 6.95 4.28
N ILE A 24 -4.82 7.07 5.32
CA ILE A 24 -5.53 8.30 5.67
C ILE A 24 -4.54 9.47 5.91
N GLU A 25 -3.38 9.21 6.51
CA GLU A 25 -2.34 10.23 6.74
C GLU A 25 -1.77 10.80 5.42
N PHE A 26 -1.94 10.09 4.32
CA PHE A 26 -1.55 10.50 2.97
C PHE A 26 -2.73 10.97 2.12
N GLY A 27 -3.90 11.21 2.75
CA GLY A 27 -5.11 11.70 2.08
C GLY A 27 -5.92 10.61 1.37
N LEU A 28 -5.53 9.34 1.47
CA LEU A 28 -6.28 8.22 0.88
C LEU A 28 -7.31 7.68 1.88
N GLN A 29 -8.58 8.03 1.67
CA GLN A 29 -9.65 7.48 2.49
C GLN A 29 -9.91 6.01 2.14
N PRO A 30 -10.31 5.15 3.09
CA PRO A 30 -10.53 3.72 2.86
C PRO A 30 -11.49 3.37 1.71
N TYR A 31 -12.38 4.29 1.35
CA TYR A 31 -13.38 4.12 0.28
C TYR A 31 -12.92 4.70 -1.07
N ASP A 32 -11.81 5.45 -1.12
CA ASP A 32 -11.30 6.10 -2.33
C ASP A 32 -10.27 5.22 -3.07
N TRP A 33 -9.97 4.03 -2.56
CA TRP A 33 -9.00 3.14 -3.16
C TRP A 33 -9.44 1.68 -3.17
N VAL A 34 -8.85 0.94 -4.09
CA VAL A 34 -9.01 -0.51 -4.23
C VAL A 34 -7.65 -1.19 -4.11
N LEU A 35 -7.68 -2.43 -3.66
CA LEU A 35 -6.49 -3.24 -3.42
C LEU A 35 -6.50 -4.39 -4.44
N ILE A 36 -5.56 -4.34 -5.39
CA ILE A 36 -5.48 -5.24 -6.54
C ILE A 36 -4.33 -6.22 -6.30
N ASP A 37 -4.64 -7.52 -6.24
CA ASP A 37 -3.61 -8.57 -6.12
C ASP A 37 -2.77 -8.61 -7.41
N SER A 38 -1.50 -8.26 -7.25
CA SER A 38 -0.48 -8.28 -8.29
C SER A 38 0.38 -9.48 -7.95
N SER A 39 0.14 -10.63 -8.60
CA SER A 39 0.82 -11.91 -8.37
C SER A 39 2.27 -11.81 -7.83
N ASN A 40 2.69 -12.74 -6.97
CA ASN A 40 3.98 -12.76 -6.24
C ASN A 40 4.02 -11.92 -4.96
N ASN A 41 3.00 -12.04 -4.10
CA ASN A 41 2.93 -11.33 -2.81
C ASN A 41 2.95 -9.80 -2.95
N GLN A 42 2.54 -9.26 -4.09
CA GLN A 42 2.48 -7.83 -4.32
C GLN A 42 1.02 -7.40 -4.42
N PHE A 43 0.75 -6.16 -4.04
CA PHE A 43 -0.55 -5.54 -4.18
C PHE A 43 -0.40 -4.12 -4.68
N THR A 44 -1.33 -3.71 -5.52
CA THR A 44 -1.48 -2.32 -5.93
C THR A 44 -2.64 -1.71 -5.17
N ILE A 45 -2.38 -0.62 -4.45
CA ILE A 45 -3.37 0.23 -3.80
C ILE A 45 -3.62 1.38 -4.78
N GLN A 46 -4.75 1.35 -5.47
CA GLN A 46 -5.07 2.29 -6.54
C GLN A 46 -6.23 3.17 -6.13
N ASN A 47 -6.09 4.49 -6.29
CA ASN A 47 -7.20 5.41 -6.13
C ASN A 47 -8.25 5.17 -7.24
N ILE A 48 -9.53 5.17 -6.88
CA ILE A 48 -10.64 4.88 -7.80
C ILE A 48 -10.82 6.01 -8.83
N ASP A 49 -10.70 7.27 -8.39
CA ASP A 49 -10.92 8.46 -9.21
C ASP A 49 -9.65 8.90 -9.95
N GLU A 50 -8.48 8.61 -9.39
CA GLU A 50 -7.17 8.96 -9.97
C GLU A 50 -6.24 7.74 -10.12
N PRO A 51 -6.47 6.86 -11.13
CA PRO A 51 -5.70 5.64 -11.31
C PRO A 51 -4.20 5.85 -11.61
N SER A 52 -3.82 7.06 -12.02
CA SER A 52 -2.44 7.48 -12.29
C SER A 52 -1.58 7.59 -11.03
N PHE A 53 -2.22 7.67 -9.86
CA PHE A 53 -1.57 7.73 -8.55
C PHE A 53 -1.88 6.44 -7.78
N CYS A 54 -0.89 5.55 -7.68
CA CYS A 54 -1.06 4.30 -6.96
C CYS A 54 0.13 4.00 -6.04
N PHE A 55 -0.08 3.15 -5.06
CA PHE A 55 0.99 2.58 -4.26
C PHE A 55 1.16 1.12 -4.63
N VAL A 56 2.41 0.68 -4.78
CA VAL A 56 2.73 -0.73 -4.95
C VAL A 56 3.36 -1.21 -3.65
N GLY A 57 2.76 -2.24 -3.06
CA GLY A 57 3.21 -2.81 -1.81
C GLY A 57 3.59 -4.29 -1.94
N ASP A 58 4.76 -4.64 -1.44
CA ASP A 58 5.16 -6.04 -1.30
C ASP A 58 4.77 -6.56 0.09
N THR A 59 4.42 -7.83 0.16
CA THR A 59 4.06 -8.51 1.38
C THR A 59 4.95 -9.72 1.65
N ILE A 60 5.07 -10.07 2.91
CA ILE A 60 5.81 -11.24 3.38
C ILE A 60 4.95 -12.03 4.37
N PHE A 61 5.15 -13.35 4.42
CA PHE A 61 4.60 -14.17 5.49
C PHE A 61 5.56 -14.19 6.67
N LYS A 62 5.12 -13.71 7.83
CA LYS A 62 5.90 -13.72 9.08
C LYS A 62 5.02 -14.21 10.22
N ASN A 63 5.46 -15.26 10.92
CA ASN A 63 4.73 -15.89 12.02
C ASN A 63 3.29 -16.32 11.64
N GLY A 64 3.10 -16.88 10.44
CA GLY A 64 1.81 -17.34 9.95
C GLY A 64 0.83 -16.24 9.51
N ARG A 65 1.26 -14.97 9.48
CA ARG A 65 0.44 -13.84 9.01
C ARG A 65 1.10 -13.12 7.84
N LYS A 66 0.28 -12.64 6.91
CA LYS A 66 0.71 -11.77 5.81
C LYS A 66 0.92 -10.36 6.35
N LYS A 67 2.07 -9.76 6.09
CA LYS A 67 2.46 -8.43 6.54
C LYS A 67 3.01 -7.61 5.38
N TRP A 68 2.86 -6.29 5.46
CA TRP A 68 3.53 -5.40 4.52
C TRP A 68 5.04 -5.40 4.77
N ASN A 69 5.81 -5.53 3.70
CA ASN A 69 7.27 -5.45 3.71
C ASN A 69 7.73 -4.05 3.26
N SER A 70 7.10 -3.56 2.19
CA SER A 70 7.39 -2.27 1.56
C SER A 70 6.11 -1.74 0.95
N ILE A 71 5.93 -0.41 0.95
CA ILE A 71 4.91 0.29 0.18
C ILE A 71 5.59 1.48 -0.47
N GLN A 72 5.48 1.58 -1.79
CA GLN A 72 6.14 2.61 -2.59
C GLN A 72 5.10 3.37 -3.39
N LEU A 73 5.22 4.69 -3.40
CA LEU A 73 4.42 5.52 -4.27
C LEU A 73 4.88 5.34 -5.72
N TYR A 74 3.92 5.12 -6.62
CA TYR A 74 4.11 5.03 -8.05
C TYR A 74 3.21 6.05 -8.74
N SER A 75 3.82 7.04 -9.39
CA SER A 75 3.14 7.97 -10.28
C SER A 75 3.66 7.74 -11.70
N LEU A 76 2.75 7.57 -12.66
CA LEU A 76 3.08 7.49 -14.09
C LEU A 76 3.43 8.86 -14.69
#